data_AF-A0A2X2JU51-F1
#
_entry.id   AF-A0A2X2JU51-F1
#
_cell.length_a   1.000
_cell.length_b   1.000
_cell.length_c   1.000
_cell.angle_alpha   90.00
_cell.angle_beta   90.00
_cell.angle_gamma   90.00
#
_symmetry.space_group_name_H-M   'P 1'
#
loop_
_entity.id
_entity.type
_entity.pdbx_description
1 polymer ?
#
loop_
_entity_poly.entity_id
_entity_poly.type
_entity_poly.pdbx_seq_one_letter_code
_entity_poly.pdbx_strand_id
1 'polypeptide(L)'
;MVLRKVIMQDLDQIIALENIGFSPEEAATPEALKLRIVQIQETFIVAEKNDEVIGYINGPVIKERYISDDLFKNVPANNSEGGLY
;
A
#
# COMPACT_ATOMS: atom_id res chain seq x y z
N MET A 1 3.40 -12.05 15.43
CA MET A 1 3.26 -10.98 14.42
C MET A 1 4.24 -11.29 13.32
N VAL A 2 3.80 -11.23 12.07
CA VAL A 2 4.64 -11.47 10.88
C VAL A 2 4.48 -10.31 9.91
N LEU A 3 5.56 -9.98 9.21
CA LEU A 3 5.54 -9.03 8.10
C LEU A 3 5.54 -9.84 6.80
N ARG A 4 4.59 -9.59 5.92
CA ARG A 4 4.50 -10.27 4.62
C ARG A 4 4.01 -9.34 3.54
N LYS A 5 4.23 -9.74 2.28
CA LYS A 5 3.59 -9.07 1.14
C LYS A 5 2.06 -9.17 1.28
N VAL A 6 1.39 -8.11 0.88
CA VAL A 6 -0.07 -8.05 0.80
C VAL A 6 -0.60 -9.08 -0.19
N ILE A 7 -1.77 -9.64 0.08
CA ILE A 7 -2.56 -10.45 -0.87
C ILE A 7 -3.93 -9.82 -1.08
N MET A 8 -4.62 -10.18 -2.17
CA MET A 8 -5.92 -9.57 -2.49
C MET A 8 -6.97 -9.78 -1.39
N GLN A 9 -6.87 -10.88 -0.64
CA GLN A 9 -7.74 -11.20 0.49
C GLN A 9 -7.59 -10.23 1.67
N ASP A 10 -6.51 -9.46 1.74
CA ASP A 10 -6.30 -8.45 2.78
C ASP A 10 -7.04 -7.14 2.50
N LEU A 11 -7.56 -6.94 1.27
CA LEU A 11 -8.08 -5.65 0.81
C LEU A 11 -9.17 -5.08 1.74
N ASP A 12 -10.12 -5.91 2.16
CA ASP A 12 -11.21 -5.46 3.02
C ASP A 12 -10.71 -5.03 4.41
N GLN A 13 -9.73 -5.75 4.96
CA GLN A 13 -9.10 -5.39 6.24
C GLN A 13 -8.29 -4.09 6.11
N ILE A 14 -7.59 -3.90 4.99
CA ILE A 14 -6.83 -2.68 4.70
C ILE A 14 -7.76 -1.48 4.55
N ILE A 15 -8.89 -1.62 3.85
CA ILE A 15 -9.90 -0.55 3.72
C ILE A 15 -10.45 -0.19 5.09
N ALA A 16 -10.74 -1.18 5.95
CA ALA A 16 -11.21 -0.92 7.30
C ALA A 16 -10.16 -0.14 8.12
N LEU A 17 -8.89 -0.58 8.09
CA LEU A 17 -7.78 0.11 8.76
C LEU A 17 -7.60 1.54 8.25
N GLU A 18 -7.73 1.76 6.94
CA GLU A 18 -7.58 3.09 6.33
C GLU A 18 -8.65 4.06 6.84
N ASN A 19 -9.91 3.61 6.89
CA ASN A 19 -11.02 4.43 7.40
C ASN A 19 -10.96 4.66 8.91
N ILE A 20 -10.20 3.86 9.65
CA ILE A 20 -9.93 4.08 11.08
C ILE A 20 -8.78 5.05 11.27
N GLY A 21 -7.74 4.94 10.44
CA GLY A 21 -6.50 5.72 10.56
C GLY A 21 -6.58 7.13 9.98
N PHE A 22 -7.50 7.38 9.04
CA PHE A 22 -7.56 8.62 8.27
C PHE A 22 -8.98 9.17 8.15
N SER A 23 -9.06 10.49 8.00
CA SER A 23 -10.30 11.18 7.66
C SER A 23 -10.80 10.73 6.27
N PRO A 24 -12.10 10.83 5.94
CA PRO A 24 -12.61 10.49 4.60
C PRO A 24 -11.92 11.24 3.44
N GLU A 25 -11.39 12.43 3.71
CA GLU A 25 -10.65 13.26 2.74
C GLU A 25 -9.19 12.80 2.54
N GLU A 26 -8.63 12.07 3.51
CA GLU A 26 -7.23 11.62 3.55
C GLU A 26 -7.10 10.12 3.22
N ALA A 27 -8.15 9.34 3.50
CA ALA A 27 -8.18 7.91 3.25
C ALA A 27 -8.06 7.59 1.75
N ALA A 28 -7.19 6.62 1.42
CA ALA A 28 -7.13 6.12 0.06
C ALA A 28 -8.44 5.43 -0.33
N THR A 29 -8.88 5.62 -1.58
CA THR A 29 -10.09 4.95 -2.07
C THR A 29 -9.87 3.43 -2.17
N PRO A 30 -10.94 2.62 -2.04
CA PRO A 30 -10.85 1.17 -2.26
C PRO A 30 -10.23 0.80 -3.61
N GLU A 31 -10.52 1.57 -4.66
CA GLU A 31 -9.97 1.37 -6.00
C GLU A 31 -8.46 1.64 -6.05
N ALA A 32 -7.99 2.68 -5.36
CA ALA A 32 -6.56 2.99 -5.26
C ALA A 32 -5.80 1.90 -4.49
N LEU A 33 -6.36 1.42 -3.38
CA LEU A 33 -5.76 0.33 -2.60
C LEU A 33 -5.69 -0.97 -3.41
N LYS A 34 -6.77 -1.31 -4.12
CA LYS A 34 -6.78 -2.46 -5.03
C LYS A 34 -5.73 -2.33 -6.14
N LEU A 35 -5.60 -1.14 -6.74
CA LEU A 35 -4.59 -0.88 -7.76
C LEU A 35 -3.18 -1.07 -7.22
N ARG A 36 -2.90 -0.56 -6.00
CA ARG A 36 -1.60 -0.71 -5.32
C ARG A 36 -1.26 -2.18 -5.06
N ILE A 37 -2.23 -2.99 -4.59
CA ILE A 37 -2.01 -4.43 -4.40
C ILE A 37 -1.59 -5.11 -5.71
N VAL A 38 -2.15 -4.69 -6.85
CA VAL A 38 -1.82 -5.28 -8.16
C VAL A 38 -0.49 -4.77 -8.70
N GLN A 39 -0.19 -3.47 -8.57
CA GLN A 39 0.95 -2.83 -9.24
C GLN A 39 2.24 -2.82 -8.42
N ILE A 40 2.13 -2.74 -7.10
CA ILE A 40 3.27 -2.57 -6.18
C ILE A 40 3.23 -3.61 -5.05
N GLN A 41 2.68 -4.81 -5.30
CA GLN A 41 2.61 -5.90 -4.32
C GLN A 41 3.96 -6.19 -3.64
N GLU A 42 5.05 -5.99 -4.37
CA GLU A 42 6.40 -6.26 -3.88
C GLU A 42 6.85 -5.35 -2.75
N THR A 43 6.33 -4.11 -2.72
CA THR A 43 6.63 -3.09 -1.71
C THR A 43 5.44 -2.78 -0.81
N PHE A 44 4.31 -3.43 -1.01
CA PHE A 44 3.15 -3.35 -0.15
C PHE A 44 3.20 -4.47 0.89
N ILE A 45 3.58 -4.10 2.12
CA ILE A 45 3.81 -5.01 3.24
C ILE A 45 2.70 -4.82 4.28
N VAL A 46 2.15 -5.93 4.76
CA VAL A 46 1.20 -5.96 5.87
C VAL A 46 1.86 -6.52 7.13
N ALA A 47 1.45 -6.00 8.28
CA ALA A 47 1.70 -6.59 9.58
C ALA A 47 0.49 -7.45 9.97
N GLU A 48 0.72 -8.75 10.13
CA GLU A 48 -0.33 -9.71 10.49
C GLU A 48 -0.10 -10.27 11.89
N LYS A 49 -1.18 -10.44 12.65
CA LYS A 49 -1.20 -11.14 13.94
C LYS A 49 -2.50 -11.90 14.07
N ASN A 50 -2.42 -13.22 14.29
CA ASN A 50 -3.58 -14.11 14.44
C ASN A 50 -4.55 -14.04 13.24
N ASP A 51 -4.00 -14.13 12.02
CA ASP A 51 -4.75 -14.04 10.75
C ASP A 51 -5.47 -12.69 10.51
N GLU A 52 -5.22 -11.69 11.35
CA GLU A 52 -5.74 -10.33 11.22
C GLU A 52 -4.63 -9.37 10.79
N VAL A 53 -4.94 -8.53 9.80
CA VAL A 53 -4.06 -7.42 9.39
C VAL A 53 -4.23 -6.30 10.40
N ILE A 54 -3.15 -5.95 11.09
CA ILE A 54 -3.14 -4.92 12.14
C ILE A 54 -2.48 -3.61 11.70
N GLY A 55 -1.97 -3.57 10.46
CA GLY A 55 -1.31 -2.41 9.89
C GLY A 55 -0.65 -2.75 8.57
N TYR A 56 -0.27 -1.73 7.80
CA TYR A 56 0.38 -1.92 6.52
C TYR A 56 1.28 -0.72 6.17
N ILE A 57 2.20 -0.94 5.25
CA ILE A 57 2.99 0.09 4.58
C ILE A 57 2.97 -0.18 3.07
N ASN A 58 2.81 0.87 2.27
CA ASN A 58 2.91 0.78 0.82
C ASN A 58 3.67 1.98 0.26
N GLY A 59 4.22 1.82 -0.93
CA GLY A 59 4.90 2.89 -1.66
C GLY A 59 5.47 2.37 -2.98
N PRO A 60 5.32 3.10 -4.09
CA PRO A 60 5.99 2.75 -5.34
C PRO A 60 7.51 2.96 -5.20
N VAL A 61 8.29 2.11 -5.87
CA VAL A 61 9.73 2.33 -6.02
C VAL A 61 9.93 3.47 -7.00
N ILE A 62 10.42 4.60 -6.51
CA ILE A 62 10.72 5.78 -7.33
C ILE A 62 12.22 6.00 -7.43
N LYS A 63 12.66 6.63 -8.52
CA LYS A 63 14.09 6.99 -8.71
C LYS A 63 14.38 8.37 -8.10
N GLU A 64 13.35 9.17 -7.89
CA GLU A 64 13.41 10.50 -7.32
C GLU A 64 13.55 10.45 -5.79
N ARG A 65 14.34 11.37 -5.23
CA ARG A 65 14.62 11.42 -3.78
C ARG A 65 13.41 11.89 -2.94
N TYR A 66 12.44 12.52 -3.58
CA TYR A 66 11.31 13.17 -2.91
C TYR A 66 10.00 12.60 -3.42
N ILE A 67 9.11 12.26 -2.49
CA ILE A 67 7.75 11.81 -2.77
C ILE A 67 6.92 13.05 -3.09
N SER A 68 6.17 13.01 -4.20
CA SER A 68 5.17 14.03 -4.55
C SER A 68 3.75 13.50 -4.35
N ASP A 69 2.79 14.39 -4.13
CA ASP A 69 1.37 14.05 -3.97
C ASP A 69 0.80 13.26 -5.16
N ASP A 70 1.37 13.43 -6.36
CA ASP A 70 0.99 12.68 -7.56
C ASP A 70 1.18 11.17 -7.40
N LEU A 71 2.15 10.72 -6.61
CA LEU A 71 2.41 9.29 -6.37
C LEU A 71 1.34 8.62 -5.52
N PHE A 72 0.54 9.40 -4.80
CA PHE A 72 -0.62 8.89 -4.07
C PHE A 72 -1.81 8.66 -5.00
N LYS A 73 -1.90 9.43 -6.09
CA LYS A 73 -3.01 9.40 -7.08
C LYS A 73 -2.71 8.48 -8.26
N ASN A 74 -1.49 8.50 -8.76
CA ASN A 74 -1.01 7.70 -9.87
C ASN A 74 0.17 6.85 -9.41
N VAL A 75 -0.09 5.57 -9.15
CA VAL A 75 0.92 4.63 -8.69
C VAL A 75 1.59 4.03 -9.94
N PRO A 76 2.87 4.32 -10.21
CA PRO A 76 3.58 3.62 -11.28
C PRO A 76 3.88 2.18 -10.84
N ALA A 77 3.89 1.25 -11.80
CA ALA A 77 4.40 -0.09 -11.54
C ALA A 77 5.90 -0.02 -11.20
N ASN A 78 6.35 -0.89 -10.29
CA ASN A 78 7.77 -0.95 -9.96
C ASN A 78 8.59 -1.39 -11.20
N ASN A 79 9.59 -0.60 -11.57
CA ASN A 79 10.53 -0.98 -12.62
C ASN A 79 11.56 -1.96 -12.04
N SER A 80 11.91 -3.00 -12.79
CA SER A 80 12.84 -4.06 -12.37
C SER A 80 14.30 -3.60 -12.21
N GLU A 81 14.61 -2.38 -12.65
CA GLU A 81 15.91 -1.72 -12.44
C GLU A 81 15.82 -0.87 -11.17
N GLY A 82 16.44 -1.35 -10.09
CA GLY A 82 16.29 -0.86 -8.71
C GLY A 82 16.14 0.66 -8.50
N GLY A 83 15.48 1.01 -7.39
CA GLY A 83 15.23 2.38 -6.95
C GLY A 83 15.24 2.52 -5.43
N LEU A 84 14.78 3.67 -4.94
CA LEU A 84 14.70 3.95 -3.51
C LEU A 84 13.31 3.51 -2.98
N TYR A 85 13.27 2.98 -1.75
CA TYR A 85 12.06 2.55 -1.05
C TYR A 85 11.62 3.60 -0.02
#